data_AF-A0A6P0DLW2-F1
#
_entry.id   AF-A0A6P0DLW2-F1
#
_cell.length_a   1.000
_cell.length_b   1.000
_cell.length_c   1.000
_cell.angle_alpha   90.00
_cell.angle_beta   90.00
_cell.angle_gamma   90.00
#
_symmetry.space_group_name_H-M   'P 1'
#
loop_
_entity.id
_entity.type
_entity.pdbx_description
1 polymer ?
#
loop_
_entity_poly.entity_id
_entity_poly.type
_entity_poly.pdbx_seq_one_letter_code
_entity_poly.pdbx_strand_id
1 'polypeptide(L)'
;MAATLVSDEIEEETTSVSDQLGLLRELLDEDVVVTERPTKSRKASVGIEDMTPDEFRAYKARLQAERRAKLKAQEEAGSLPFDSETTRDALADAAIMLLYAGGPGATAVLNYLGQVFADKPGAPLTIAARVRTRALKLKLLKFARKSTQIENGTSASHP
;
A
#
# COMPACT_ATOMS: atom_id res chain seq x y z
N MET A 1 11.65 -72.97 -10.97
CA MET A 1 12.62 -71.89 -10.70
C MET A 1 12.05 -70.63 -11.33
N ALA A 2 11.75 -69.52 -10.66
CA ALA A 2 11.91 -69.07 -9.29
C ALA A 2 10.66 -68.23 -8.91
N ALA A 3 10.43 -68.03 -7.61
CA ALA A 3 9.31 -67.29 -7.04
C ALA A 3 9.76 -65.88 -6.55
N THR A 4 8.88 -64.88 -6.67
CA THR A 4 8.86 -63.62 -5.87
C THR A 4 7.49 -62.95 -6.14
N LEU A 5 6.48 -63.02 -5.25
CA LEU A 5 6.20 -62.18 -4.06
C LEU A 5 5.98 -60.70 -4.45
N VAL A 6 4.73 -60.24 -4.61
CA VAL A 6 3.84 -59.58 -3.60
C VAL A 6 4.47 -58.34 -2.95
N SER A 7 3.92 -57.17 -3.27
CA SER A 7 3.80 -56.01 -2.37
C SER A 7 2.54 -55.22 -2.76
N ASP A 8 1.44 -55.60 -2.12
CA ASP A 8 0.27 -54.76 -1.89
C ASP A 8 0.61 -53.97 -0.62
N GLU A 9 0.74 -52.64 -0.68
CA GLU A 9 0.84 -51.75 0.50
C GLU A 9 0.61 -50.28 0.05
N ILE A 10 -0.66 -49.88 0.16
CA ILE A 10 -1.20 -48.62 0.73
C ILE A 10 -0.16 -47.53 1.05
N GLU A 11 -0.45 -46.27 0.67
CA GLU A 11 -0.28 -45.02 1.46
C GLU A 11 -0.09 -43.81 0.51
N GLU A 12 -0.65 -42.62 0.67
CA GLU A 12 -1.77 -42.06 1.44
C GLU A 12 -2.05 -40.71 0.72
N GLU A 13 -3.31 -40.36 0.45
CA GLU A 13 -3.62 -39.02 -0.08
C GLU A 13 -3.28 -37.99 1.01
N THR A 14 -2.33 -37.07 0.74
CA THR A 14 -1.97 -35.95 1.62
C THR A 14 -3.17 -34.99 1.74
N THR A 15 -4.15 -35.35 2.56
CA THR A 15 -5.41 -34.61 2.75
C THR A 15 -5.32 -33.61 3.89
N SER A 16 -4.18 -33.52 4.60
CA SER A 16 -3.99 -32.59 5.70
C SER A 16 -2.93 -31.52 5.40
N VAL A 17 -3.23 -30.27 5.78
CA VAL A 17 -2.30 -29.11 5.67
C VAL A 17 -1.03 -29.33 6.52
N SER A 18 -1.14 -30.11 7.59
CA SER A 18 0.01 -30.52 8.41
C SER A 18 1.03 -31.35 7.63
N ASP A 19 0.59 -32.22 6.72
CA ASP A 19 1.50 -33.08 5.94
C ASP A 19 2.22 -32.27 4.86
N GLN A 20 1.53 -31.31 4.23
CA GLN A 20 2.14 -30.38 3.27
C GLN A 20 3.21 -29.50 3.94
N LEU A 21 2.97 -29.06 5.18
CA LEU A 21 3.94 -28.28 5.95
C LEU A 21 5.10 -29.14 6.47
N GLY A 22 4.86 -30.42 6.77
CA GLY A 22 5.90 -31.39 7.11
C GLY A 22 6.86 -31.61 5.93
N LEU A 23 6.31 -31.81 4.73
CA LEU A 23 7.08 -32.05 3.51
C LEU A 23 7.84 -30.80 3.05
N LEU A 24 7.26 -29.60 3.22
CA LEU A 24 7.96 -28.33 3.00
C LEU A 24 9.10 -28.10 3.99
N ARG A 25 8.97 -28.61 5.23
CA ARG A 25 10.01 -28.49 6.26
C ARG A 25 11.18 -29.43 6.02
N GLU A 26 10.94 -30.60 5.43
CA GLU A 26 11.98 -31.57 5.04
C GLU A 26 12.70 -31.15 3.75
N LEU A 27 12.02 -30.48 2.81
CA LEU A 27 12.64 -29.93 1.60
C LEU A 27 13.53 -28.69 1.85
N LEU A 28 13.43 -28.08 3.03
CA LEU A 28 14.17 -26.88 3.44
C LEU A 28 15.24 -27.22 4.48
N ASP A 29 16.02 -28.28 4.23
CA ASP A 29 17.24 -28.54 4.98
C ASP A 29 18.18 -27.32 4.91
N GLU A 30 18.58 -26.88 6.11
CA GLU A 30 19.59 -25.87 6.45
C GLU A 30 19.14 -24.37 6.42
N ASP A 31 18.96 -23.86 7.64
CA ASP A 31 19.12 -22.47 8.08
C ASP A 31 18.13 -21.39 7.60
N VAL A 32 16.84 -21.58 7.90
CA VAL A 32 15.97 -20.42 8.15
C VAL A 32 16.07 -20.04 9.62
N VAL A 33 16.96 -19.09 9.92
CA VAL A 33 16.93 -18.31 11.16
C VAL A 33 15.56 -17.63 11.23
N VAL A 34 14.64 -18.22 11.98
CA VAL A 34 13.38 -17.57 12.38
C VAL A 34 13.78 -16.42 13.28
N THR A 35 14.00 -15.23 12.71
CA THR A 35 14.12 -14.01 13.49
C THR A 35 12.79 -13.83 14.22
N GLU A 36 12.75 -14.17 15.50
CA GLU A 36 11.62 -13.93 16.37
C GLU A 36 11.23 -12.46 16.24
N ARG A 37 10.00 -12.20 15.75
CA ARG A 37 9.47 -10.85 15.71
C ARG A 37 9.45 -10.34 17.15
N PRO A 38 10.05 -9.17 17.44
CA PRO A 38 10.04 -8.61 18.79
C PRO A 38 8.58 -8.43 19.23
N THR A 39 8.16 -9.21 20.22
CA THR A 39 6.85 -9.10 20.85
C THR A 39 6.83 -7.77 21.59
N LYS A 40 6.16 -6.79 20.98
CA LYS A 40 5.99 -5.44 21.54
C LYS A 40 5.34 -5.57 22.91
N SER A 41 6.12 -5.38 23.98
CA SER A 41 5.61 -5.34 25.35
C SER A 41 4.60 -4.19 25.44
N ARG A 42 3.31 -4.53 25.56
CA ARG A 42 2.26 -3.54 25.80
C ARG A 42 2.52 -2.95 27.18
N LYS A 43 2.94 -1.68 27.23
CA LYS A 43 2.95 -0.91 28.48
C LYS A 43 1.53 -0.95 29.06
N ALA A 44 1.42 -1.03 30.39
CA ALA A 44 0.15 -1.00 31.11
C ALA A 44 -0.57 0.34 30.84
N SER A 45 -1.38 0.36 29.78
CA SER A 45 -2.42 1.37 29.61
C SER A 45 -3.56 0.98 30.53
N VAL A 46 -4.04 1.92 31.35
CA VAL A 46 -5.37 1.82 31.98
C VAL A 46 -6.33 1.29 30.91
N GLY A 47 -6.98 0.16 31.21
CA GLY A 47 -7.89 -0.48 30.29
C GLY A 47 -8.94 0.55 29.88
N ILE A 48 -9.14 0.73 28.57
CA ILE A 48 -10.19 1.62 28.05
C ILE A 48 -11.57 1.26 28.65
N GLU A 49 -11.71 0.01 29.09
CA GLU A 49 -12.90 -0.56 29.73
C GLU A 49 -13.19 0.01 31.13
N ASP A 50 -12.21 0.56 31.83
CA ASP A 50 -12.37 1.11 33.19
C ASP A 50 -12.61 2.63 33.21
N MET A 51 -12.63 3.29 32.04
CA MET A 51 -12.81 4.74 31.95
C MET A 51 -14.29 5.14 32.12
N THR A 52 -14.53 6.23 32.85
CA THR A 52 -15.86 6.84 32.88
C THR A 52 -16.21 7.40 31.49
N PRO A 53 -17.51 7.53 31.14
CA PRO A 53 -17.93 8.02 29.82
C PRO A 53 -17.35 9.39 29.45
N ASP A 54 -17.16 10.27 30.42
CA ASP A 54 -16.61 11.61 30.21
C ASP A 54 -15.09 11.56 29.98
N GLU A 55 -14.36 10.73 30.71
CA GLU A 55 -12.94 10.48 30.49
C GLU A 55 -12.69 9.84 29.12
N PHE A 56 -13.55 8.91 28.70
CA PHE A 56 -13.47 8.29 27.38
C PHE A 56 -13.69 9.30 26.24
N ARG A 57 -14.64 10.23 26.39
CA ARG A 57 -14.87 11.32 25.43
C ARG A 57 -13.67 12.25 25.36
N ALA A 58 -13.13 12.68 26.50
CA ALA A 58 -11.94 13.52 26.56
C ALA A 58 -10.72 12.82 25.94
N TYR A 59 -10.56 11.53 26.22
CA TYR A 59 -9.49 10.71 25.64
C TYR A 59 -9.59 10.61 24.12
N LYS A 60 -10.77 10.31 23.57
CA LYS A 60 -10.99 10.29 22.11
C LYS A 60 -10.77 11.65 21.47
N ALA A 61 -11.22 12.73 22.11
CA ALA A 61 -11.00 14.09 21.62
C ALA A 61 -9.49 14.41 21.55
N ARG A 62 -8.72 14.04 22.58
CA ARG A 62 -7.26 14.21 22.59
C ARG A 62 -6.59 13.41 21.47
N LEU A 63 -6.97 12.14 21.31
CA LEU A 63 -6.43 11.27 20.26
C LEU A 63 -6.71 11.82 18.85
N GLN A 64 -7.91 12.37 18.64
CA GLN A 64 -8.29 12.98 17.38
C GLN A 64 -7.51 14.28 17.13
N ALA A 65 -7.33 15.11 18.15
CA ALA A 65 -6.52 16.33 18.06
C ALA A 65 -5.06 16.00 17.73
N GLU A 66 -4.46 15.04 18.42
CA GLU A 66 -3.10 14.56 18.15
C GLU A 66 -2.96 14.02 16.72
N ARG A 67 -3.95 13.23 16.24
CA ARG A 67 -3.95 12.71 14.87
C ARG A 67 -4.01 13.85 13.84
N ARG A 68 -4.88 14.84 14.04
CA ARG A 68 -4.96 16.01 13.14
C ARG A 68 -3.67 16.83 13.15
N ALA A 69 -3.06 17.02 14.33
CA ALA A 69 -1.78 17.72 14.45
C ALA A 69 -0.66 16.98 13.70
N LYS A 70 -0.59 15.65 13.82
CA LYS A 70 0.38 14.83 13.08
C LYS A 70 0.19 14.91 11.57
N LEU A 71 -1.06 14.82 11.08
CA LEU A 71 -1.35 14.96 9.64
C LEU A 71 -0.96 16.35 9.13
N LYS A 72 -1.30 17.41 9.88
CA LYS A 72 -0.90 18.78 9.52
C LYS A 72 0.61 18.95 9.48
N ALA A 73 1.34 18.41 10.45
CA ALA A 73 2.80 18.45 10.48
C ALA A 73 3.42 17.68 9.29
N GLN A 74 2.84 16.54 8.90
CA GLN A 74 3.27 15.80 7.71
C GLN A 74 3.02 16.58 6.42
N GLU A 75 1.84 17.18 6.28
CA GLU A 75 1.52 18.04 5.13
C GLU A 75 2.42 19.28 5.03
N GLU A 76 2.79 19.88 6.18
CA GLU A 76 3.75 20.98 6.27
C GLU A 76 5.15 20.52 5.87
N ALA A 77 5.59 19.36 6.34
CA ALA A 77 6.83 18.71 5.93
C ALA A 77 6.84 18.24 4.46
N GLY A 78 5.72 18.37 3.74
CA GLY A 78 5.60 17.99 2.34
C GLY A 78 5.49 16.49 2.10
N SER A 79 5.29 15.68 3.15
CA SER A 79 5.12 14.23 3.05
C SER A 79 3.66 13.85 3.28
N LEU A 80 3.16 12.91 2.48
CA LEU A 80 1.86 12.29 2.71
C LEU A 80 2.02 10.96 3.45
N PRO A 81 1.02 10.54 4.24
CA PRO A 81 0.99 9.17 4.73
C PRO A 81 0.92 8.19 3.56
N PHE A 82 1.58 7.03 3.67
CA PHE A 82 1.47 5.96 2.69
C PHE A 82 0.25 5.10 3.02
N ASP A 83 -0.90 5.47 2.46
CA ASP A 83 -2.16 4.72 2.60
C ASP A 83 -2.82 4.49 1.22
N SER A 84 -3.91 3.72 1.21
CA SER A 84 -4.57 3.33 -0.03
C SER A 84 -5.25 4.50 -0.76
N GLU A 85 -5.63 5.57 -0.05
CA GLU A 85 -6.30 6.73 -0.64
C GLU A 85 -5.28 7.63 -1.32
N THR A 86 -4.21 8.00 -0.60
CA THR A 86 -3.08 8.78 -1.10
C THR A 86 -2.37 8.07 -2.26
N THR A 87 -2.24 6.75 -2.20
CA THR A 87 -1.67 5.96 -3.31
C THR A 87 -2.55 6.04 -4.56
N ARG A 88 -3.88 5.94 -4.42
CA ARG A 88 -4.82 6.09 -5.54
C ARG A 88 -4.76 7.48 -6.15
N ASP A 89 -4.71 8.52 -5.31
CA ASP A 89 -4.56 9.90 -5.75
C ASP A 89 -3.23 10.10 -6.49
N ALA A 90 -2.13 9.52 -6.00
CA ALA A 90 -0.82 9.60 -6.64
C ALA A 90 -0.78 8.91 -8.01
N LEU A 91 -1.39 7.73 -8.11
CA LEU A 91 -1.52 7.01 -9.38
C LEU A 91 -2.41 7.77 -10.38
N ALA A 92 -3.50 8.38 -9.91
CA ALA A 92 -4.35 9.22 -10.75
C ALA A 92 -3.59 10.44 -11.29
N ASP A 93 -2.83 11.13 -10.45
CA ASP A 93 -1.99 12.25 -10.85
C ASP A 93 -0.93 11.82 -11.90
N ALA A 94 -0.27 10.68 -11.68
CA ALA A 94 0.69 10.11 -12.63
C ALA A 94 0.05 9.79 -13.99
N ALA A 95 -1.14 9.18 -13.99
CA ALA A 95 -1.87 8.88 -15.22
C ALA A 95 -2.26 10.15 -15.99
N ILE A 96 -2.70 11.20 -15.28
CA ILE A 96 -2.98 12.52 -15.88
C ILE A 96 -1.69 13.10 -16.50
N MET A 97 -0.55 13.00 -15.82
CA MET A 97 0.73 13.48 -16.34
C MET A 97 1.17 12.72 -17.60
N LEU A 98 1.01 11.40 -17.64
CA LEU A 98 1.29 10.58 -18.83
C LEU A 98 0.41 10.98 -20.01
N LEU A 99 -0.89 11.15 -19.78
CA LEU A 99 -1.84 11.60 -20.81
C LEU A 99 -1.53 13.02 -21.31
N TYR A 100 -1.08 13.91 -20.42
CA TYR A 100 -0.69 15.27 -20.78
C TYR A 100 0.57 15.27 -21.66
N ALA A 101 1.58 14.49 -21.30
CA ALA A 101 2.83 14.37 -22.04
C ALA A 101 2.64 13.70 -23.41
N GLY A 102 1.66 12.81 -23.55
CA GLY A 102 1.40 12.08 -24.80
C GLY A 102 2.51 11.10 -25.19
N GLY A 103 3.35 10.71 -24.23
CA GLY A 103 4.48 9.82 -24.42
C GLY A 103 4.17 8.33 -24.20
N PRO A 104 5.21 7.49 -24.09
CA PRO A 104 5.07 6.07 -23.76
C PRO A 104 4.22 5.88 -22.51
N GLY A 105 3.21 4.99 -22.60
CA GLY A 105 2.26 4.74 -21.51
C GLY A 105 0.93 5.49 -21.63
N ALA A 106 0.85 6.60 -22.36
CA ALA A 106 -0.42 7.31 -22.59
C ALA A 106 -1.45 6.41 -23.30
N THR A 107 -1.02 5.64 -24.29
CA THR A 107 -1.87 4.66 -25.00
C THR A 107 -2.42 3.58 -24.07
N ALA A 108 -1.60 3.08 -23.14
CA ALA A 108 -2.05 2.07 -22.18
C ALA A 108 -3.16 2.62 -21.27
N VAL A 109 -3.01 3.87 -20.81
CA VAL A 109 -4.04 4.56 -20.02
C VAL A 109 -5.32 4.74 -20.85
N LEU A 110 -5.22 5.16 -22.12
CA LEU A 110 -6.39 5.33 -23.00
C LEU A 110 -7.12 4.00 -23.27
N ASN A 111 -6.37 2.92 -23.48
CA ASN A 111 -6.95 1.59 -23.68
C ASN A 111 -7.70 1.12 -22.44
N TYR A 112 -7.10 1.30 -21.26
CA TYR A 112 -7.77 1.01 -19.99
C TYR A 112 -9.05 1.84 -19.81
N LEU A 113 -9.00 3.15 -20.09
CA LEU A 113 -10.19 4.00 -20.06
C LEU A 113 -11.25 3.55 -21.05
N GLY A 114 -10.86 3.05 -22.22
CA GLY A 114 -11.78 2.45 -23.20
C GLY A 114 -12.51 1.22 -22.67
N GLN A 115 -11.83 0.39 -21.88
CA GLN A 115 -12.44 -0.77 -21.23
C GLN A 115 -13.37 -0.36 -20.09
N VAL A 116 -12.96 0.60 -19.25
CA VAL A 116 -13.77 1.10 -18.12
C VAL A 116 -15.02 1.82 -18.60
N PHE A 117 -14.92 2.59 -19.69
CA PHE A 117 -16.02 3.34 -20.28
C PHE A 117 -16.51 2.70 -21.59
N ALA A 118 -16.66 1.38 -21.62
CA ALA A 118 -17.07 0.64 -22.83
C ALA A 118 -18.39 1.16 -23.44
N ASP A 119 -19.34 1.59 -22.61
CA ASP A 119 -20.62 2.15 -23.07
C ASP A 119 -20.49 3.57 -23.68
N LYS A 120 -19.35 4.23 -23.51
CA LYS A 120 -19.10 5.62 -23.90
C LYS A 120 -17.80 5.72 -24.70
N PRO A 121 -17.80 5.35 -26.00
CA PRO A 121 -16.58 5.27 -26.81
C PRO A 121 -15.85 6.62 -26.95
N GLY A 122 -16.55 7.75 -26.81
CA GLY A 122 -15.96 9.09 -26.82
C GLY A 122 -15.31 9.52 -25.48
N ALA A 123 -15.50 8.77 -24.40
CA ALA A 123 -15.00 9.15 -23.08
C ALA A 123 -13.46 9.22 -23.00
N PRO A 124 -12.67 8.25 -23.52
CA PRO A 124 -11.21 8.33 -23.45
C PRO A 124 -10.66 9.57 -24.15
N LEU A 125 -11.16 9.90 -25.34
CA LEU A 125 -10.75 11.09 -26.09
C LEU A 125 -11.18 12.39 -25.38
N THR A 126 -12.38 12.42 -24.81
CA THR A 126 -12.86 13.55 -24.02
C THR A 126 -12.01 13.77 -22.77
N ILE A 127 -11.62 12.70 -22.08
CA ILE A 127 -10.73 12.74 -20.92
C ILE A 127 -9.36 13.27 -21.34
N ALA A 128 -8.77 12.76 -22.43
CA ALA A 128 -7.50 13.27 -22.96
C ALA A 128 -7.56 14.76 -23.29
N ALA A 129 -8.66 15.22 -23.91
CA ALA A 129 -8.88 16.64 -24.17
C ALA A 129 -8.97 17.46 -22.87
N ARG A 130 -9.69 16.96 -21.85
CA ARG A 130 -9.81 17.60 -20.53
C ARG A 130 -8.47 17.66 -19.79
N VAL A 131 -7.60 16.68 -19.97
CA VAL A 131 -6.23 16.71 -19.45
C VAL A 131 -5.44 17.84 -20.13
N ARG A 132 -5.49 17.94 -21.46
CA ARG A 132 -4.81 18.99 -22.22
C ARG A 132 -5.28 20.40 -21.86
N THR A 133 -6.58 20.59 -21.66
CA THR A 133 -7.16 21.88 -21.25
C THR A 133 -7.00 22.16 -19.74
N ARG A 134 -6.35 21.27 -18.99
CA ARG A 134 -6.17 21.38 -17.52
C ARG A 134 -7.49 21.45 -16.75
N ALA A 135 -8.57 20.90 -17.32
CA ALA A 135 -9.85 20.76 -16.64
C ALA A 135 -9.79 19.69 -15.54
N LEU A 136 -8.92 18.68 -15.68
CA LEU A 136 -8.60 17.72 -14.63
C LEU A 136 -7.38 18.20 -13.84
N LYS A 137 -7.58 18.46 -12.54
CA LYS A 137 -6.54 19.01 -11.65
C LYS A 137 -5.77 17.89 -10.95
N LEU A 138 -4.45 18.04 -10.91
CA LEU A 138 -3.57 17.20 -10.09
C LEU A 138 -3.76 17.54 -8.61
N LYS A 139 -4.08 16.54 -7.78
CA LYS A 139 -4.42 16.75 -6.37
C LYS A 139 -3.19 16.88 -5.49
N LEU A 140 -2.13 16.12 -5.80
CA LEU A 140 -0.95 15.95 -4.96
C LEU A 140 0.26 16.75 -5.45
N LEU A 141 0.17 17.45 -6.58
CA LEU A 141 1.28 18.25 -7.14
C LEU A 141 1.87 19.26 -6.15
N LYS A 142 1.06 19.76 -5.21
CA LYS A 142 1.51 20.69 -4.15
C LYS A 142 2.52 20.06 -3.19
N PHE A 143 2.48 18.75 -2.99
CA PHE A 143 3.41 18.03 -2.12
C PHE A 143 4.72 17.72 -2.85
N ALA A 144 4.63 17.25 -4.10
CA ALA A 144 5.80 16.99 -4.94
C ALA A 144 6.70 18.22 -5.14
N ARG A 145 6.12 19.43 -5.19
CA ARG A 145 6.90 20.67 -5.30
C ARG A 145 7.63 21.06 -4.01
N LYS A 146 7.05 20.72 -2.85
CA LYS A 146 7.64 21.04 -1.55
C LYS A 146 8.79 20.11 -1.20
N SER A 147 8.67 18.82 -1.49
CA SER A 147 9.74 17.84 -1.23
C SER A 147 11.04 18.22 -1.95
N THR A 148 10.98 18.64 -3.22
CA THR A 148 12.17 19.08 -3.98
C THR A 148 12.78 20.38 -3.45
N GLN A 149 12.01 21.25 -2.79
CA GLN A 149 12.55 22.48 -2.18
C GLN A 149 13.30 22.22 -0.87
N ILE A 150 12.87 21.22 -0.09
CA ILE A 150 13.53 20.83 1.16
C ILE A 150 14.93 20.25 0.88
N GLU A 151 15.07 19.44 -0.17
CA GLU A 151 16.36 18.87 -0.59
C GLU A 151 17.34 19.96 -1.06
N ASN A 152 16.86 20.96 -1.81
CA ASN A 152 17.71 22.05 -2.32
C ASN A 152 18.04 23.12 -1.27
N GLY A 153 17.28 23.22 -0.17
CA GLY A 153 17.51 24.20 0.91
C GLY A 153 18.48 23.74 2.00
N THR A 154 18.89 22.48 2.01
CA THR A 154 19.72 21.89 3.10
C THR A 154 21.23 21.89 2.77
N SER A 155 21.64 22.38 1.60
CA SER A 155 23.05 22.45 1.17
C SER A 155 23.77 23.76 1.53
N ALA A 156 23.12 24.70 2.23
CA ALA A 156 23.69 25.99 2.60
C ALA A 156 23.83 26.18 4.12
N SER A 157 24.54 25.27 4.80
CA SER A 157 25.02 25.51 6.18
C SER A 157 26.10 24.49 6.57
N HIS A 158 27.31 24.64 6.04
CA HIS A 158 28.51 24.21 6.77
C HIS A 158 29.42 25.43 6.95
N PRO A 159 29.82 25.75 8.20
CA PRO A 159 30.74 26.84 8.51
C PRO A 159 32.15 26.56 8.00
#